data_AF-A0A517QNR2-F1
#
_entry.id   AF-A0A517QNR2-F1
#
_cell.length_a   1.000
_cell.length_b   1.000
_cell.length_c   1.000
_cell.angle_alpha   90.00
_cell.angle_beta   90.00
_cell.angle_gamma   90.00
#
_symmetry.space_group_name_H-M   'P 1'
#
loop_
_entity.id
_entity.type
_entity.pdbx_description
1 polymer ?
#
loop_
_entity_poly.entity_id
_entity_poly.type
_entity_poly.pdbx_seq_one_letter_code
_entity_poly.pdbx_strand_id
1 'polypeptide(L)'
;MSSEKDLSPSTKTGRHEQLRQLQHDMKTYLGVVTMGLQALEVVREDPEEFAELSQTIAEEGVEPLKQVVAEIVDLAMNEQE
;
A
#
# COMPACT_ATOMS: atom_id res chain seq x y z
N MET A 1 48.55 -5.88 11.47
CA MET A 1 48.06 -4.50 11.65
C MET A 1 47.46 -4.11 10.30
N SER A 2 46.18 -3.90 10.07
CA SER A 2 44.99 -3.66 10.91
C SER A 2 43.80 -4.21 10.11
N SER A 3 43.01 -5.14 10.66
CA SER A 3 41.71 -4.89 11.29
C SER A 3 40.73 -4.10 10.41
N GLU A 4 39.79 -4.86 9.84
CA GLU A 4 38.35 -4.59 9.76
C GLU A 4 37.89 -3.26 9.13
N LYS A 5 37.35 -3.36 7.92
CA LYS A 5 36.34 -2.41 7.45
C LYS A 5 35.24 -3.15 6.67
N ASP A 6 34.57 -4.06 7.38
CA ASP A 6 33.20 -4.47 7.07
C ASP A 6 32.27 -3.32 7.50
N LEU A 7 31.78 -2.54 6.54
CA LEU A 7 30.64 -1.64 6.75
C LEU A 7 29.71 -1.78 5.54
N SER A 8 28.76 -2.70 5.69
CA SER A 8 27.74 -3.10 4.71
C SER A 8 27.04 -1.93 4.01
N PRO A 9 27.16 -1.79 2.68
CA PRO A 9 26.35 -0.87 1.87
C PRO A 9 24.95 -1.43 1.51
N SER A 10 24.59 -2.62 2.01
CA SER A 10 23.44 -3.39 1.52
C SER A 10 22.06 -2.95 2.02
N THR A 11 21.95 -2.29 3.18
CA THR A 11 20.66 -2.03 3.84
C THR A 11 19.89 -0.85 3.26
N LYS A 12 20.59 0.19 2.79
CA LYS A 12 19.95 1.40 2.23
C LYS A 12 19.28 1.14 0.88
N THR A 13 19.88 0.29 0.05
CA THR A 13 19.35 -0.05 -1.28
C THR A 13 18.04 -0.84 -1.17
N GLY A 14 17.97 -1.84 -0.29
CA GLY A 14 16.77 -2.65 -0.07
C GLY A 14 15.59 -1.82 0.45
N ARG A 15 15.85 -0.85 1.34
CA ARG A 15 14.79 0.02 1.87
C ARG A 15 14.19 0.94 0.81
N HIS A 16 15.02 1.56 -0.03
CA HIS A 16 14.52 2.41 -1.11
C HIS A 16 13.66 1.64 -2.11
N GLU A 17 14.03 0.38 -2.38
CA GLU A 17 13.25 -0.52 -3.22
C GLU A 17 11.91 -0.89 -2.56
N GLN A 18 11.92 -1.23 -1.26
CA GLN A 18 10.71 -1.51 -0.50
C GLN A 18 9.74 -0.32 -0.46
N LEU A 19 10.25 0.91 -0.20
CA LEU A 19 9.42 2.12 -0.23
C LEU A 19 8.83 2.39 -1.62
N ARG A 20 9.58 2.11 -2.69
CA ARG A 20 9.08 2.24 -4.06
C ARG A 20 7.96 1.25 -4.33
N GLN A 21 8.10 0.01 -3.86
CA GLN A 21 7.07 -1.01 -3.99
C GLN A 21 5.79 -0.61 -3.23
N LEU A 22 5.92 -0.22 -1.97
CA LEU A 22 4.78 0.24 -1.16
C LEU A 22 4.09 1.47 -1.77
N GLN A 23 4.85 2.39 -2.36
CA GLN A 23 4.28 3.53 -3.08
C GLN A 23 3.49 3.11 -4.32
N HIS A 24 3.98 2.11 -5.07
CA HIS A 24 3.26 1.55 -6.21
C HIS A 24 1.95 0.88 -5.77
N ASP A 25 2.01 0.08 -4.72
CA ASP A 25 0.85 -0.67 -4.22
C ASP A 25 -0.21 0.27 -3.64
N MET A 26 0.21 1.29 -2.90
CA MET A 26 -0.67 2.36 -2.42
C MET A 26 -1.43 3.02 -3.58
N LYS A 27 -0.75 3.35 -4.68
CA LYS A 27 -1.39 3.95 -5.87
C LYS A 27 -2.38 3.00 -6.52
N THR A 28 -2.06 1.71 -6.54
CA THR A 28 -2.90 0.66 -7.13
C THR A 28 -4.20 0.53 -6.35
N TYR A 29 -4.12 0.34 -5.03
CA TYR A 29 -5.31 0.20 -4.18
C TYR A 29 -6.14 1.49 -4.13
N LEU A 30 -5.49 2.66 -4.11
CA LEU A 30 -6.19 3.94 -4.23
C LEU A 30 -6.92 4.07 -5.57
N GLY A 31 -6.34 3.54 -6.65
CA GLY A 31 -6.97 3.44 -7.97
C GLY A 31 -8.26 2.61 -7.93
N VAL A 32 -8.21 1.44 -7.29
CA VAL A 32 -9.40 0.57 -7.09
C VAL A 32 -10.49 1.33 -6.34
N VAL A 33 -10.15 1.96 -5.20
CA VAL A 33 -11.13 2.74 -4.42
C VAL A 33 -11.72 3.88 -5.25
N THR A 34 -10.89 4.63 -5.99
CA THR A 34 -11.34 5.77 -6.78
C THR A 34 -12.29 5.35 -7.89
N MET A 35 -11.93 4.32 -8.67
CA MET A 35 -12.77 3.81 -9.76
C MET A 35 -14.05 3.16 -9.23
N GLY A 36 -13.96 2.41 -8.12
CA GLY A 36 -15.12 1.80 -7.49
C GLY A 36 -16.11 2.84 -6.99
N LEU A 37 -15.64 3.92 -6.35
CA LEU A 37 -16.51 5.03 -5.92
C LEU A 37 -17.24 5.69 -7.10
N GLN A 38 -16.57 5.85 -8.25
CA GLN A 38 -17.21 6.36 -9.46
C GLN A 38 -18.26 5.38 -10.01
N ALA A 39 -17.97 4.08 -9.98
CA ALA A 39 -18.90 3.05 -10.43
C ALA A 39 -20.13 2.92 -9.52
N LEU A 40 -19.99 3.15 -8.20
CA LEU A 40 -21.11 3.19 -7.26
C LEU A 40 -22.14 4.27 -7.63
N GLU A 41 -21.73 5.39 -8.22
CA GLU A 41 -22.67 6.42 -8.69
C GLU A 41 -23.55 5.91 -9.84
N VAL A 42 -23.03 5.00 -10.66
CA VAL A 42 -23.73 4.43 -11.82
C VAL A 42 -24.73 3.36 -11.38
N VAL A 43 -24.35 2.49 -10.43
CA VAL A 43 -25.18 1.36 -9.97
C VAL A 43 -26.07 1.68 -8.76
N ARG A 44 -26.15 2.95 -8.33
CA ARG A 44 -26.85 3.37 -7.10
C ARG A 44 -28.34 2.97 -7.00
N GLU A 45 -28.99 2.68 -8.13
CA GLU A 45 -30.41 2.31 -8.21
C GLU A 45 -30.60 0.78 -8.20
N ASP A 46 -29.51 0.01 -8.26
CA ASP A 46 -29.48 -1.44 -8.12
C ASP A 46 -28.82 -1.81 -6.76
N PRO A 47 -29.61 -2.17 -5.73
CA PRO A 47 -29.08 -2.48 -4.41
C PRO A 47 -28.15 -3.70 -4.37
N GLU A 48 -28.34 -4.67 -5.27
CA GLU A 48 -27.53 -5.89 -5.28
C GLU A 48 -26.15 -5.57 -5.89
N GLU A 49 -26.11 -4.94 -7.07
CA GLU A 49 -24.84 -4.51 -7.68
C GLU A 49 -24.10 -3.49 -6.81
N PHE A 50 -24.82 -2.58 -6.15
CA PHE A 50 -24.22 -1.62 -5.23
C PHE A 50 -23.57 -2.31 -4.02
N ALA A 51 -24.21 -3.34 -3.46
CA ALA A 51 -23.67 -4.09 -2.32
C ALA A 51 -22.43 -4.89 -2.73
N GLU A 52 -22.46 -5.58 -3.88
CA GLU A 52 -21.32 -6.31 -4.41
C GLU A 52 -20.13 -5.39 -4.67
N LEU A 53 -20.36 -4.27 -5.37
CA LEU A 53 -19.30 -3.31 -5.67
C LEU A 53 -18.73 -2.66 -4.40
N SER A 54 -19.59 -2.37 -3.41
CA SER A 54 -19.15 -1.87 -2.10
C SER A 54 -18.23 -2.88 -1.40
N GLN A 55 -18.54 -4.17 -1.49
CA GLN A 55 -17.71 -5.23 -0.93
C GLN A 55 -16.37 -5.31 -1.65
N THR A 56 -16.35 -5.26 -2.98
CA THR A 56 -15.10 -5.23 -3.76
C THR A 56 -14.21 -4.05 -3.37
N ILE A 57 -14.77 -2.84 -3.23
CA ILE A 57 -14.02 -1.66 -2.79
C ILE A 57 -13.41 -1.89 -1.40
N ALA A 58 -14.18 -2.50 -0.49
CA ALA A 58 -13.71 -2.78 0.87
C ALA A 58 -12.56 -3.79 0.88
N GLU A 59 -12.72 -4.92 0.18
CA GLU A 59 -11.78 -6.05 0.22
C GLU A 59 -10.54 -5.83 -0.65
N GLU A 60 -10.70 -5.27 -1.85
CA GLU A 60 -9.61 -5.13 -2.83
C GLU A 60 -8.97 -3.73 -2.84
N GLY A 61 -9.65 -2.73 -2.27
CA GLY A 61 -9.16 -1.37 -2.19
C GLY A 61 -8.78 -0.97 -0.78
N VAL A 62 -9.76 -0.88 0.11
CA VAL A 62 -9.59 -0.27 1.44
C VAL A 62 -8.72 -1.11 2.35
N GLU A 63 -8.99 -2.41 2.47
CA GLU A 63 -8.24 -3.27 3.39
C GLU A 63 -6.75 -3.40 3.05
N PRO A 64 -6.35 -3.71 1.80
CA PRO A 64 -4.93 -3.74 1.47
C PRO A 64 -4.27 -2.36 1.54
N LEU A 65 -4.99 -1.27 1.26
CA LEU A 65 -4.46 0.08 1.43
C LEU A 65 -4.08 0.38 2.89
N LYS A 66 -4.89 -0.06 3.86
CA LYS A 66 -4.55 0.08 5.29
C LYS A 66 -3.26 -0.65 5.64
N GLN A 67 -3.07 -1.86 5.11
CA GLN A 67 -1.87 -2.67 5.35
C GLN A 67 -0.63 -1.96 4.79
N VAL A 68 -0.69 -1.48 3.55
CA VAL A 68 0.42 -0.72 2.93
C VAL A 68 0.77 0.52 3.75
N VAL A 69 -0.23 1.27 4.23
CA VAL A 69 0.02 2.46 5.07
C VAL A 69 0.67 2.07 6.40
N ALA A 70 0.22 0.97 7.03
CA ALA A 70 0.85 0.47 8.26
C ALA A 70 2.32 0.10 8.02
N GLU A 71 2.63 -0.61 6.94
CA GLU A 71 4.01 -0.98 6.59
C GLU A 71 4.90 0.25 6.32
N ILE A 72 4.37 1.29 5.68
CA ILE A 72 5.09 2.55 5.49
C ILE A 72 5.41 3.21 6.84
N VAL A 73 4.44 3.24 7.75
CA VAL A 73 4.63 3.80 9.10
C VAL A 73 5.67 3.00 9.88
N ASP A 74 5.60 1.68 9.85
CA ASP A 74 6.56 0.80 10.51
C ASP A 74 7.98 1.02 9.97
N LEU A 75 8.14 1.14 8.65
CA LEU A 75 9.43 1.46 8.02
C LEU A 75 9.97 2.86 8.37
N ALA A 76 9.10 3.81 8.71
CA ALA A 76 9.49 5.13 9.17
C ALA A 76 9.83 5.15 10.66
N MET A 77 9.14 4.36 11.48
CA MET A 77 9.38 4.28 12.92
C MET A 77 10.63 3.45 13.26
N ASN A 78 10.88 2.38 12.53
CA ASN A 78 12.08 1.53 12.70
C ASN A 78 13.36 2.17 12.11
N GLU A 79 13.31 3.45 11.72
CA GLU A 79 14.43 4.26 11.24
C GLU A 79 15.30 4.84 12.38
N GLN A 80 14.89 4.67 13.65
CA GLN A 80 15.53 5.27 14.83
C GLN A 80 16.45 4.34 15.65
N GLU A 81 16.63 3.06 15.27
CA GLU A 81 17.62 2.13 15.87
C GLU A 81 18.86 1.97 15.00
#